data_AF-A0A7V8XVJ3-F1
#
_entry.id   AF-A0A7V8XVJ3-F1
#
_cell.length_a   1.000
_cell.length_b   1.000
_cell.length_c   1.000
_cell.angle_alpha   90.00
_cell.angle_beta   90.00
_cell.angle_gamma   90.00
#
_symmetry.space_group_name_H-M   'P 1'
#
loop_
_entity.id
_entity.type
_entity.pdbx_description
1 polymer ?
#
loop_
_entity_poly.entity_id
_entity_poly.type
_entity_poly.pdbx_seq_one_letter_code
_entity_poly.pdbx_strand_id
1 'polypeptide(L)'
;MFAKTLTQAGHTRYFVVSAEPETGWELRVEEDSHVIRRARYTDWHRVERALSSIEREVGELQARGWRLASDSVGSVQSTNL
;
A
#
# COMPACT_ATOMS: atom_id res chain seq x y z
N MET A 1 -8.29 7.34 -1.01
CA MET A 1 -7.39 6.52 -0.15
C MET A 1 -6.70 5.52 -1.05
N PHE A 2 -5.38 5.37 -0.94
CA PHE A 2 -4.60 4.41 -1.71
C PHE A 2 -4.05 3.36 -0.76
N ALA A 3 -4.19 2.09 -1.09
CA ALA A 3 -3.57 1.00 -0.36
C ALA A 3 -3.13 -0.09 -1.33
N LYS A 4 -1.95 -0.69 -1.10
CA LYS A 4 -1.47 -1.86 -1.82
C LYS A 4 -0.73 -2.77 -0.87
N THR A 5 -0.98 -4.07 -1.02
CA THR A 5 -0.29 -5.11 -0.25
C THR A 5 0.43 -6.02 -1.25
N LEU A 6 1.71 -6.27 -1.02
CA LEU A 6 2.46 -7.28 -1.74
C LEU A 6 2.91 -8.37 -0.78
N THR A 7 2.95 -9.60 -1.26
CA THR A 7 3.44 -10.75 -0.50
C THR A 7 4.47 -11.55 -1.29
N GLN A 8 5.43 -12.10 -0.58
CA GLN A 8 6.42 -13.03 -1.12
C GLN A 8 6.93 -13.96 -0.01
N ALA A 9 6.83 -15.27 -0.21
CA ALA A 9 7.44 -16.26 0.68
C ALA A 9 7.16 -16.07 2.19
N GLY A 10 5.95 -15.61 2.54
CA GLY A 10 5.55 -15.32 3.92
C GLY A 10 5.84 -13.88 4.38
N HIS A 11 6.61 -13.12 3.63
CA HIS A 11 6.82 -11.69 3.87
C HIS A 11 5.71 -10.85 3.25
N THR A 12 5.40 -9.73 3.89
CA THR A 12 4.37 -8.78 3.46
C THR A 12 4.93 -7.37 3.42
N ARG A 13 4.64 -6.63 2.34
CA ARG A 13 4.95 -5.22 2.17
C ARG A 13 3.65 -4.46 1.95
N TYR A 14 3.29 -3.58 2.87
CA TYR A 14 2.05 -2.81 2.83
C TYR A 14 2.35 -1.34 2.59
N PHE A 15 1.68 -0.75 1.61
CA PHE A 15 1.77 0.67 1.25
C PHE A 15 0.40 1.30 1.44
N VAL A 16 0.34 2.39 2.21
CA VAL A 16 -0.92 3.13 2.42
C VAL A 16 -0.69 4.63 2.35
N VAL A 17 -1.59 5.32 1.67
CA VAL A 17 -1.72 6.77 1.69
C VAL A 17 -3.13 7.14 2.16
N SER A 18 -3.22 7.75 3.33
CA SER A 18 -4.44 8.26 3.93
C SER A 18 -4.46 9.78 3.91
N ALA A 19 -5.63 10.35 3.64
CA ALA A 19 -5.86 11.77 3.90
C ALA A 19 -6.10 11.94 5.40
N GLU A 20 -5.37 12.86 6.03
CA GLU A 20 -5.55 13.28 7.40
C GLU A 20 -6.09 14.72 7.40
N PRO A 21 -7.36 14.95 7.78
CA PRO A 21 -8.03 16.25 7.64
C PRO A 21 -7.28 17.43 8.27
N GLU A 22 -6.50 17.19 9.32
CA GLU A 22 -5.79 18.22 10.08
C GLU A 22 -4.33 18.40 9.66
N THR A 23 -3.74 17.38 9.02
CA THR A 23 -2.28 17.32 8.77
C THR A 23 -1.91 17.09 7.31
N GLY A 24 -2.89 16.92 6.42
CA GLY A 24 -2.74 16.73 4.98
C GLY A 24 -2.87 15.26 4.59
N TRP A 25 -1.76 14.63 4.26
CA TRP A 25 -1.70 13.23 3.86
C TRP A 25 -0.58 12.51 4.58
N GLU A 26 -0.84 11.29 5.01
CA GLU A 26 0.16 10.39 5.58
C GLU A 26 0.42 9.25 4.61
N LEU A 27 1.71 9.07 4.26
CA LEU A 27 2.22 7.87 3.63
C LEU A 27 2.85 6.98 4.70
N ARG A 28 2.43 5.74 4.74
CA ARG A 28 3.04 4.69 5.58
C ARG A 28 3.39 3.48 4.72
N VAL A 29 4.58 2.94 4.95
CA VAL A 29 5.02 1.66 4.39
C VAL A 29 5.41 0.75 5.53
N GLU A 30 4.86 -0.45 5.52
CA GLU A 30 5.14 -1.50 6.48
C GLU A 30 5.76 -2.70 5.79
N GLU A 31 6.67 -3.37 6.48
CA GLU A 31 7.22 -4.68 6.13
C GLU A 31 7.02 -5.61 7.32
N ASP A 32 6.35 -6.74 7.11
CA ASP A 32 6.06 -7.72 8.17
C ASP A 32 5.47 -7.08 9.44
N SER A 33 4.50 -6.17 9.26
CA SER A 33 3.85 -5.36 10.32
C SER A 33 4.73 -4.31 11.00
N HIS A 34 5.96 -4.06 10.52
CA HIS A 34 6.86 -3.03 11.02
C HIS A 34 6.88 -1.83 10.10
N VAL A 35 6.64 -0.63 10.65
CA VAL A 35 6.69 0.61 9.87
C VAL A 35 8.14 0.92 9.49
N ILE A 36 8.46 0.81 8.21
CA ILE A 36 9.80 1.08 7.65
C ILE A 36 9.89 2.46 6.99
N ARG A 37 8.76 3.06 6.61
CA ARG A 37 8.69 4.42 6.08
C ARG A 37 7.42 5.10 6.55
N ARG A 38 7.55 6.32 7.08
CA ARG A 38 6.43 7.19 7.40
C ARG A 38 6.77 8.61 6.95
N ALA A 39 5.88 9.22 6.17
CA ALA A 39 6.04 10.58 5.70
C ALA A 39 4.69 11.30 5.73
N ARG A 40 4.73 12.60 6.03
CA ARG A 40 3.56 13.48 5.98
C ARG A 40 3.76 14.51 4.90
N TYR A 41 2.70 14.78 4.16
CA TYR A 41 2.66 15.74 3.08
C TYR A 41 1.51 16.70 3.32
N THR A 42 1.79 18.00 3.22
CA THR A 42 0.76 19.05 3.28
C THR A 42 0.34 19.53 1.90
N ASP A 43 1.02 19.07 0.84
CA ASP A 43 0.74 19.43 -0.55
C ASP A 43 0.53 18.19 -1.42
N TRP A 44 -0.45 18.30 -2.32
CA TRP A 44 -0.85 17.22 -3.22
C TRP A 44 0.27 16.81 -4.21
N HIS A 45 1.08 17.77 -4.69
CA HIS A 45 2.16 17.47 -5.63
C HIS A 45 3.23 16.55 -5.03
N ARG A 46 3.51 16.65 -3.73
CA ARG A 46 4.40 15.71 -3.03
C ARG A 46 3.76 14.33 -2.89
N VAL A 47 2.44 14.27 -2.65
CA VAL A 47 1.71 13.00 -2.61
C VAL A 47 1.80 12.30 -3.96
N GLU A 48 1.58 13.02 -5.06
CA GLU A 48 1.70 12.47 -6.41
C GLU A 48 3.10 11.90 -6.68
N ARG A 49 4.16 12.66 -6.36
CA ARG A 49 5.54 12.17 -6.48
C ARG A 49 5.80 10.92 -5.63
N ALA A 50 5.24 10.89 -4.42
CA ALA A 50 5.37 9.74 -3.54
C ALA A 50 4.64 8.51 -4.11
N LEU A 51 3.46 8.70 -4.71
CA LEU A 51 2.72 7.64 -5.40
C LEU A 51 3.51 7.09 -6.59
N SER A 52 4.09 7.95 -7.45
CA SER A 52 4.93 7.49 -8.56
C SER A 52 6.15 6.70 -8.07
N SER A 53 6.76 7.11 -6.96
CA SER A 53 7.87 6.38 -6.33
C SER A 53 7.43 5.00 -5.83
N ILE A 54 6.24 4.92 -5.19
CA ILE A 54 5.65 3.66 -4.73
C ILE A 54 5.35 2.74 -5.91
N GLU A 55 4.78 3.25 -7.00
CA GLU A 55 4.47 2.45 -8.18
C GLU A 55 5.74 1.83 -8.78
N ARG A 56 6.83 2.60 -8.84
CA ARG A 56 8.15 2.08 -9.26
C ARG A 56 8.64 0.99 -8.31
N GLU A 57 8.57 1.23 -7.01
CA GLU A 57 8.98 0.28 -5.97
C GLU A 57 8.17 -1.03 -6.03
N VAL A 58 6.86 -0.92 -6.28
CA VAL A 58 5.95 -2.05 -6.51
C VAL A 58 6.38 -2.84 -7.75
N GLY A 59 6.70 -2.17 -8.87
CA GLY A 59 7.21 -2.83 -10.06
C GLY A 59 8.53 -3.57 -9.82
N GLU A 60 9.46 -2.98 -9.07
CA GLU A 60 10.73 -3.61 -8.67
C GLU A 60 10.52 -4.82 -7.75
N LEU A 61 9.55 -4.75 -6.83
CA LEU A 61 9.16 -5.90 -6.00
C LEU A 61 8.52 -7.01 -6.85
N GLN A 62 7.63 -6.66 -7.78
CA GLN A 62 7.02 -7.63 -8.69
C GLN A 62 8.05 -8.34 -9.57
N ALA A 63 9.04 -7.61 -10.09
CA ALA A 63 10.15 -8.18 -10.84
C ALA A 63 11.00 -9.15 -9.99
N ARG A 64 11.06 -8.94 -8.67
CA ARG A 64 11.70 -9.86 -7.71
C ARG A 64 10.81 -11.03 -7.29
N GLY A 65 9.61 -11.15 -7.85
CA GLY A 65 8.68 -12.26 -7.59
C GLY A 65 7.67 -11.98 -6.47
N TRP A 66 7.56 -10.74 -5.99
CA TRP A 66 6.46 -10.34 -5.12
C TRP A 66 5.16 -10.31 -5.91
N ARG A 67 4.06 -10.69 -5.27
CA ARG A 67 2.73 -10.65 -5.89
C ARG A 67 1.87 -9.64 -5.17
N LEU A 68 1.03 -8.93 -5.90
CA LEU A 68 -0.05 -8.20 -5.26
C LEU A 68 -0.89 -9.21 -4.51
N ALA A 69 -1.06 -9.02 -3.20
CA ALA A 69 -2.13 -9.69 -2.51
C ALA A 69 -3.40 -9.14 -3.18
N SER A 70 -4.11 -9.99 -3.92
CA SER A 70 -5.42 -9.63 -4.42
C SER A 70 -6.19 -9.10 -3.22
N ASP A 71 -6.63 -7.85 -3.31
CA ASP A 71 -7.59 -7.32 -2.35
C ASP A 71 -8.69 -8.36 -2.30
N SER A 72 -8.84 -9.05 -1.18
CA SER A 72 -9.94 -9.98 -0.96
C SER A 72 -11.20 -9.12 -0.84
N VAL A 73 -11.61 -8.50 -1.93
CA VAL A 73 -12.96 -7.96 -2.08
C VAL A 73 -13.86 -9.17 -1.90
N GLY A 74 -14.62 -9.14 -0.80
CA GLY A 74 -15.16 -10.33 -0.17
C GLY A 74 -15.74 -11.36 -1.12
N SER A 75 -15.19 -12.58 -1.08
CA SER A 75 -15.96 -13.77 -1.40
C SER A 75 -16.96 -13.97 -0.27
N VAL A 76 -18.06 -13.20 -0.29
CA VAL A 76 -19.29 -13.63 0.38
C VAL A 76 -19.72 -14.89 -0.36
N GLN A 77 -19.41 -16.05 0.21
CA GLN A 77 -20.13 -17.27 -0.14
C GLN A 77 -21.59 -17.02 0.26
N SER A 78 -22.42 -16.65 -0.71
CA SER A 78 -23.86 -16.80 -0.60
C SER A 78 -24.17 -18.29 -0.56
N THR A 79 -24.06 -18.88 0.62
CA THR A 79 -24.80 -20.08 0.96
C THR A 79 -26.25 -19.65 1.07
N ASN A 80 -27.08 -20.00 0.09
CA ASN A 80 -28.52 -20.06 0.29
C ASN A 80 -29.13 -21.08 -0.67
N LEU A 81 -29.49 -22.21 -0.04
CA LEU A 81 -30.64 -23.10 -0.27
C LEU A 81 -30.80 -23.74 -1.65
#